data_AF-A0A8H4PX75-F1
#
_entry.id   AF-A0A8H4PX75-F1
#
_cell.length_a   1.000
_cell.length_b   1.000
_cell.length_c   1.000
_cell.angle_alpha   90.00
_cell.angle_beta   90.00
_cell.angle_gamma   90.00
#
_symmetry.space_group_name_H-M   'P 1'
#
loop_
_entity.id
_entity.type
_entity.pdbx_description
1 polymer ?
#
loop_
_entity_poly.entity_id
_entity_poly.type
_entity_poly.pdbx_seq_one_letter_code
_entity_poly.pdbx_strand_id
1 'polypeptide(L)' 'MPDLSLDRPMPVIVRASNGKSKKQRADKLKLSTIVQPHDLDRFYTRYAEVCKAGMTALKPRDRSKKKTKAKKKKTAP' A
#
# COMPACT_ATOMS: atom_id res chain seq x y z
N MET A 1 -16.28 23.39 13.52
CA MET A 1 -15.33 22.29 13.28
C MET A 1 -13.93 22.90 13.18
N PRO A 2 -13.02 22.65 14.13
CA PRO A 2 -11.79 23.44 14.29
C PRO A 2 -10.60 22.90 13.47
N ASP A 3 -10.82 22.54 12.20
CA ASP A 3 -9.76 21.95 11.35
C ASP A 3 -9.87 22.40 9.88
N LEU A 4 -10.15 23.68 9.64
CA LEU A 4 -10.25 24.24 8.27
C LEU A 4 -9.23 25.34 7.97
N SER A 5 -8.10 25.35 8.68
CA SER A 5 -6.97 26.21 8.35
C SER A 5 -5.66 25.51 8.73
N LEU A 6 -5.26 24.58 7.86
CA LEU A 6 -3.99 23.86 7.94
C LEU A 6 -2.88 24.75 7.34
N ASP A 7 -2.36 25.69 8.13
CA ASP A 7 -1.25 26.58 7.71
C ASP A 7 0.05 25.81 7.39
N ARG A 8 0.14 24.54 7.79
CA ARG A 8 1.34 23.72 7.63
C ARG A 8 0.96 22.28 7.26
N PRO A 9 1.76 21.62 6.40
CA PRO A 9 1.53 20.22 6.10
C PRO A 9 1.68 19.38 7.38
N MET A 10 0.69 18.54 7.64
CA MET A 10 0.62 17.75 8.87
C MET A 10 1.28 16.38 8.69
N PRO A 11 1.93 15.84 9.74
CA PRO A 11 2.47 14.49 9.70
C PRO A 11 1.36 13.43 9.65
N VAL A 12 1.67 12.27 9.08
CA VAL A 12 0.75 11.14 8.94
C VAL A 12 1.12 10.02 9.91
N ILE A 13 0.14 9.43 10.58
CA ILE A 13 0.36 8.23 11.39
C ILE A 13 0.12 6.96 10.56
N VAL A 14 1.12 6.09 10.50
CA VAL A 14 1.02 4.78 9.84
C VAL A 14 1.01 3.69 10.91
N ARG A 15 0.00 2.81 10.85
CA ARG A 15 -0.19 1.70 11.80
C ARG A 15 -0.26 0.38 11.06
N ALA A 16 0.50 -0.61 11.53
CA ALA A 16 0.47 -1.97 11.03
C ALA A 16 0.25 -2.96 12.18
N SER A 17 -0.53 -4.01 11.96
CA SER A 17 -0.70 -5.09 12.93
C SER A 17 -0.85 -6.42 12.22
N ASN A 18 -0.36 -7.49 12.86
CA ASN A 18 -0.46 -8.86 12.34
C ASN A 18 -1.87 -9.48 12.48
N GLY A 19 -2.91 -8.67 12.71
CA GLY A 19 -4.30 -9.10 12.75
C GLY A 19 -4.72 -9.94 13.96
N LYS A 20 -3.82 -10.28 14.89
CA LYS A 20 -4.15 -11.17 16.00
C LYS A 20 -5.19 -10.55 16.96
N SER A 21 -6.11 -11.39 17.43
CA SER A 21 -7.23 -10.97 18.29
C SER A 21 -6.76 -10.71 19.73
N LYS A 22 -7.65 -10.18 20.58
CA LYS A 22 -7.34 -9.97 22.01
C LYS A 22 -7.04 -11.28 22.75
N LYS A 23 -7.53 -12.42 22.25
CA LYS A 23 -7.30 -13.76 22.85
C LYS A 23 -5.86 -14.23 22.67
N GLN A 24 -5.17 -13.79 21.61
CA GLN A 24 -3.76 -14.13 21.32
C GLN A 24 -2.85 -12.92 21.55
N ARG A 25 -2.92 -12.33 22.75
CA ARG A 25 -2.27 -11.04 23.04
C ARG A 25 -0.75 -11.12 23.12
N ALA A 26 -0.21 -12.22 23.65
CA ALA A 26 1.24 -12.45 23.75
C ALA A 26 1.93 -12.39 22.37
N ASP A 27 1.18 -12.75 21.36
CA ASP A 27 1.62 -12.99 20.00
C ASP A 27 1.30 -11.82 19.05
N LYS A 28 0.57 -10.82 19.58
CA LYS A 28 0.01 -9.70 18.84
C LYS A 28 1.07 -8.63 18.62
N LEU A 29 1.42 -8.41 17.35
CA LEU A 29 2.36 -7.38 16.95
C LEU A 29 1.60 -6.17 16.44
N LYS A 30 1.97 -4.99 16.94
CA LYS A 30 1.51 -3.69 16.48
C LYS A 30 2.70 -2.77 16.32
N LEU A 31 2.79 -2.14 15.16
CA LEU A 31 3.79 -1.14 14.83
C LEU A 31 3.06 0.16 14.52
N SER A 32 3.61 1.27 15.00
CA SER A 32 3.12 2.61 14.69
C SER A 32 4.29 3.54 14.47
N THR A 33 4.23 4.34 13.42
CA THR A 33 5.20 5.39 13.14
C THR A 33 4.49 6.68 12.73
N ILE A 34 5.13 7.81 12.98
CA ILE A 34 4.68 9.13 12.54
C ILE A 34 5.63 9.55 11.41
N VAL A 35 5.07 9.79 10.23
CA VAL A 35 5.81 10.20 9.04
C VAL A 35 5.64 11.69 8.85
N GLN A 36 6.76 12.41 8.85
CA GLN A 36 6.76 13.85 8.60
C GLN A 36 6.46 14.13 7.12
N PRO A 37 5.87 15.29 6.79
CA PRO A 37 5.51 15.61 5.40
C PRO A 37 6.67 15.52 4.41
N HIS A 38 7.87 15.94 4.82
CA HIS A 38 9.07 15.95 3.99
C HIS A 38 9.64 14.55 3.72
N ASP A 39 9.30 13.56 4.55
CA ASP A 39 9.78 12.18 4.44
C ASP A 39 8.76 11.24 3.78
N LEU A 40 7.57 11.73 3.41
CA LEU A 40 6.50 10.90 2.87
C LEU A 40 6.92 10.10 1.64
N ASP A 41 7.59 10.75 0.70
CA ASP A 41 8.01 10.11 -0.55
C ASP A 41 9.06 9.00 -0.30
N ARG A 42 10.05 9.31 0.55
CA ARG A 42 11.07 8.35 0.98
C ARG A 42 10.44 7.16 1.73
N PHE A 43 9.47 7.41 2.59
CA PHE A 43 8.76 6.38 3.33
C PHE A 43 7.99 5.45 2.38
N TYR A 44 7.16 6.02 1.50
CA TYR A 44 6.32 5.22 0.61
C TYR A 44 7.11 4.47 -0.47
N THR A 45 8.24 5.02 -0.91
CA THR A 45 9.17 4.31 -1.82
C THR A 45 9.67 3.02 -1.17
N ARG A 46 10.24 3.11 0.03
CA ARG A 46 10.74 1.94 0.78
C ARG A 46 9.61 0.99 1.17
N TYR A 47 8.47 1.53 1.59
CA TYR A 47 7.29 0.75 1.94
C TYR A 47 6.79 -0.08 0.75
N ALA A 48 6.73 0.51 -0.44
CA ALA A 48 6.31 -0.19 -1.65
C ALA A 48 7.27 -1.32 -2.02
N GLU A 49 8.59 -1.13 -1.88
CA GLU A 49 9.59 -2.18 -2.09
C GLU A 49 9.38 -3.37 -1.15
N VAL A 50 9.22 -3.09 0.15
CA VAL A 50 8.96 -4.12 1.17
C VAL A 50 7.65 -4.87 0.87
N CYS A 51 6.59 -4.15 0.51
CA CYS A 51 5.31 -4.75 0.14
C CYS A 51 5.43 -5.62 -1.11
N LYS A 52 6.14 -5.17 -2.15
CA LYS A 52 6.38 -5.98 -3.36
C LYS A 52 7.16 -7.26 -3.05
N ALA A 53 8.22 -7.15 -2.24
CA ALA A 53 9.03 -8.29 -1.83
C ALA A 53 8.25 -9.28 -0.94
N GLY A 54 7.34 -8.77 -0.09
CA GLY A 54 6.52 -9.59 0.80
C GLY A 54 5.29 -10.22 0.13
N MET A 55 4.72 -9.61 -0.91
CA MET A 55 3.51 -10.08 -1.60
C MET A 55 3.82 -10.96 -2.83
N THR A 56 4.83 -11.82 -2.72
CA THR A 56 5.28 -12.71 -3.81
C THR A 56 4.39 -13.93 -4.01
N ALA A 57 3.61 -14.32 -3.00
CA ALA A 57 2.75 -15.51 -3.05
C ALA A 57 1.40 -15.30 -3.78
N LEU A 58 1.15 -14.11 -4.33
CA LEU A 58 -0.10 -13.83 -5.05
C LEU A 58 -0.08 -14.43 -6.46
N LYS A 59 -1.20 -15.05 -6.87
CA LYS A 59 -1.35 -15.57 -8.24
C LYS A 59 -1.12 -14.45 -9.27
N PRO A 60 -0.20 -14.61 -10.23
CA PRO A 60 0.03 -13.63 -11.28
C PRO A 60 -1.27 -13.32 -12.02
N ARG A 61 -1.54 -12.01 -12.21
CA ARG A 61 -2.75 -11.56 -12.89
C ARG A 61 -2.82 -12.15 -14.30
N ASP A 62 -3.93 -12.80 -14.61
CA ASP A 62 -4.19 -13.34 -15.94
C ASP A 62 -4.24 -12.20 -16.98
N ARG A 63 -3.22 -12.16 -17.86
CA ARG A 63 -3.09 -11.17 -18.93
C ARG A 63 -3.71 -11.66 -20.25
N SER A 64 -4.25 -12.88 -20.32
CA SER A 64 -4.74 -13.47 -21.58
C SER A 64 -5.89 -12.64 -22.19
N LYS A 65 -6.83 -12.16 -21.36
CA LYS A 65 -7.96 -11.31 -21.79
C LYS A 65 -7.55 -9.94 -22.35
N LYS A 66 -6.34 -9.45 -22.03
CA LYS A 66 -5.82 -8.18 -22.56
C LYS A 66 -5.04 -8.37 -23.86
N LYS A 67 -4.30 -9.48 -24.00
CA LYS A 67 -3.60 -9.83 -25.25
C LYS A 67 -4.57 -10.14 -26.40
N THR A 68 -5.71 -10.78 -26.12
CA THR A 68 -6.74 -11.05 -27.14
C THR A 68 -7.41 -9.78 -27.66
N LYS A 69 -7.74 -8.83 -26.76
CA LYS A 69 -8.29 -7.52 -27.16
C LYS A 69 -7.29 -6.65 -27.93
N ALA A 70 -6.00 -6.71 -27.57
CA ALA A 70 -4.93 -5.99 -28.29
C ALA A 70 -4.63 -6.58 -29.68
N LYS A 71 -4.69 -7.91 -29.84
CA LYS A 71 -4.61 -8.54 -31.18
C LYS A 71 -5.83 -8.20 -32.03
N LYS A 72 -7.05 -8.25 -31.48
CA LYS A 72 -8.28 -7.95 -32.24
C LYS A 72 -8.36 -6.49 -32.73
N LYS A 73 -7.69 -5.54 -32.05
CA LYS A 73 -7.58 -4.13 -32.49
C LYS A 73 -6.47 -3.89 -33.54
N LYS A 74 -5.56 -4.85 -33.75
CA LYS A 74 -4.53 -4.80 -34.81
C LYS A 74 -4.92 -5.56 -36.09
N THR A 75 -6.08 -6.21 -36.10
CA THR A 75 -6.58 -7.03 -37.22
C THR A 75 -7.95 -6.57 -37.73
N ALA A 76 -8.39 -5.36 -37.35
CA ALA A 76 -9.49 -4.68 -38.01
C ALA A 76 -8.88 -3.78 -39.11
N PRO A 77 -9.28 -3.95 -40.39
CA PRO A 77 -8.86 -3.06 -41.48
C PRO A 77 -9.36 -1.63 -41.27
#